data_AF-A0A1H6FSN5-F1
#
_entry.id   AF-A0A1H6FSN5-F1
#
_cell.length_a   1.000
_cell.length_b   1.000
_cell.length_c   1.000
_cell.angle_alpha   90.00
_cell.angle_beta   90.00
_cell.angle_gamma   90.00
#
_symmetry.space_group_name_H-M   'P 1'
#
loop_
_entity.id
_entity.type
_entity.pdbx_description
1 polymer ?
#
loop_
_entity_poly.entity_id
_entity_poly.type
_entity_poly.pdbx_seq_one_letter_code
_entity_poly.pdbx_strand_id
1 'polypeptide(L)' 'MDLTAFAVATLSAHVGFAILVTAHAVVTEQDAGKWPYITLALGLAGVAGYFFYDEW' A
#
# COMPACT_ATOMS: atom_id res chain seq x y z
N MET A 1 -16.15 -2.35 8.71
CA MET A 1 -14.99 -3.09 9.27
C MET A 1 -14.50 -2.28 10.45
N ASP A 2 -13.94 -2.88 11.51
CA ASP A 2 -13.33 -2.04 12.54
C ASP A 2 -12.05 -1.37 11.98
N LEU A 3 -11.70 -0.19 12.48
CA LEU A 3 -10.57 0.60 12.02
C LEU A 3 -9.25 -0.19 12.02
N THR A 4 -9.03 -1.02 13.02
CA THR A 4 -7.85 -1.89 13.16
C THR A 4 -7.79 -2.87 12.01
N ALA A 5 -8.89 -3.57 11.73
CA ALA A 5 -8.96 -4.50 10.61
C ALA A 5 -8.76 -3.79 9.26
N PHE A 6 -9.27 -2.56 9.09
CA PHE A 6 -8.99 -1.74 7.90
C PHE A 6 -7.52 -1.34 7.77
N ALA A 7 -6.92 -0.83 8.84
CA ALA A 7 -5.53 -0.44 8.86
C ALA A 7 -4.61 -1.64 8.56
N VAL A 8 -4.88 -2.79 9.16
CA VAL A 8 -4.11 -4.03 8.94
C VAL A 8 -4.27 -4.52 7.52
N ALA A 9 -5.49 -4.57 6.98
CA ALA A 9 -5.73 -5.01 5.60
C ALA A 9 -5.03 -4.08 4.59
N THR A 10 -5.20 -2.76 4.76
CA THR A 10 -4.60 -1.76 3.89
C THR A 10 -3.07 -1.81 3.96
N LEU A 11 -2.49 -1.91 5.15
CA LEU A 11 -1.05 -2.01 5.32
C LEU A 11 -0.51 -3.30 4.69
N SER A 12 -1.14 -4.44 4.97
CA SER A 12 -0.71 -5.74 4.44
C SER A 12 -0.78 -5.79 2.91
N ALA A 13 -1.85 -5.23 2.34
CA ALA A 13 -2.02 -5.16 0.89
C ALA A 13 -0.92 -4.31 0.23
N HIS A 14 -0.65 -3.11 0.74
CA HIS A 14 0.32 -2.21 0.12
C HIS A 14 1.76 -2.64 0.38
N VAL A 15 2.09 -3.17 1.56
CA VAL A 15 3.41 -3.77 1.82
C VAL A 15 3.63 -5.00 0.94
N GLY A 16 2.65 -5.91 0.88
CA GLY A 16 2.72 -7.08 0.00
C GLY A 16 2.87 -6.70 -1.46
N PHE A 17 2.14 -5.69 -1.92
CA PHE A 17 2.25 -5.21 -3.30
C PHE A 17 3.59 -4.52 -3.58
N ALA A 18 4.14 -3.75 -2.63
CA ALA A 18 5.48 -3.17 -2.77
C ALA A 18 6.57 -4.26 -2.87
N ILE A 19 6.43 -5.34 -2.10
CA ILE A 19 7.30 -6.52 -2.21
C ILE A 19 7.16 -7.16 -3.60
N LEU A 20 5.93 -7.36 -4.10
CA LEU A 20 5.70 -7.94 -5.43
C LEU A 20 6.30 -7.09 -6.56
N VAL A 21 6.13 -5.77 -6.51
CA VAL A 21 6.73 -4.85 -7.49
C VAL A 21 8.25 -4.95 -7.46
N THR A 22 8.84 -4.98 -6.26
CA THR A 22 10.29 -5.10 -6.09
C THR A 22 10.80 -6.45 -6.59
N ALA A 23 10.11 -7.55 -6.25
CA ALA A 23 10.46 -8.88 -6.70
C ALA A 23 10.33 -9.02 -8.22
N HIS A 24 9.26 -8.47 -8.81
CA HIS A 24 9.07 -8.43 -10.26
C HIS A 24 10.23 -7.70 -10.95
N ALA A 25 10.62 -6.53 -10.44
CA ALA A 25 11.73 -5.75 -10.99
C ALA A 25 13.05 -6.55 -10.93
N VAL A 26 13.34 -7.22 -9.82
CA VAL A 26 14.52 -8.09 -9.68
C VAL A 26 14.49 -9.26 -10.67
N VAL A 27 13.36 -9.96 -10.80
CA VAL A 27 13.21 -11.13 -11.69
C VAL A 27 13.26 -10.73 -13.17
N THR A 28 12.82 -9.53 -13.52
CA THR A 28 12.77 -9.04 -14.91
C THR A 28 13.95 -8.15 -15.28
N GLU A 29 14.92 -7.97 -14.39
CA GLU A 29 16.06 -7.06 -14.56
C GLU A 29 15.64 -5.62 -14.91
N GLN A 30 14.45 -5.21 -14.49
CA GLN A 30 13.93 -3.85 -14.69
C GLN A 30 14.17 -2.98 -13.46
N ASP A 31 14.18 -1.67 -13.66
CA ASP A 31 14.19 -0.70 -12.56
C ASP A 31 12.78 -0.50 -12.02
N ALA A 32 12.57 -0.82 -10.73
CA ALA A 32 11.31 -0.55 -10.03
C ALA A 32 11.04 0.95 -9.87
N GLY A 33 12.07 1.79 -9.99
CA GLY A 33 12.00 3.22 -9.77
C GLY A 33 11.40 3.55 -8.41
N LYS A 34 10.42 4.47 -8.40
CA LYS A 34 9.74 4.89 -7.18
C LYS A 34 8.47 4.09 -6.87
N TRP A 35 8.10 3.11 -7.68
CA TRP A 35 6.83 2.39 -7.56
C TRP A 35 6.60 1.73 -6.19
N PRO A 36 7.59 1.08 -5.54
CA PRO A 36 7.41 0.53 -4.20
C PRO A 36 6.98 1.60 -3.19
N TYR A 37 7.55 2.79 -3.26
CA TYR A 37 7.22 3.90 -2.37
C TYR A 37 5.85 4.53 -2.69
N ILE A 38 5.51 4.67 -3.98
CA ILE A 38 4.22 5.18 -4.41
C ILE A 38 3.09 4.28 -3.90
N THR A 39 3.23 2.96 -4.04
CA THR A 39 2.30 1.98 -3.48
C THR A 39 2.11 2.19 -1.97
N LEU A 40 3.19 2.38 -1.20
CA LEU A 40 3.07 2.62 0.24
C LEU A 40 2.35 3.94 0.55
N ALA A 41 2.64 5.00 -0.20
CA ALA A 41 1.97 6.29 -0.06
C ALA A 41 0.46 6.21 -0.38
N LEU A 42 0.07 5.42 -1.38
CA LEU A 42 -1.33 5.15 -1.68
C LEU A 42 -2.04 4.39 -0.55
N GLY A 43 -1.35 3.47 0.13
CA GLY A 43 -1.87 2.82 1.32
C GLY A 43 -2.14 3.80 2.46
N LEU A 44 -1.21 4.74 2.71
CA LEU A 44 -1.41 5.81 3.68
C LEU A 44 -2.58 6.73 3.29
N ALA A 45 -2.72 7.04 2.00
CA ALA A 45 -3.84 7.83 1.51
C ALA A 45 -5.19 7.10 1.70
N GLY A 46 -5.23 5.77 1.52
CA GLY A 46 -6.40 4.96 1.82
C GLY A 46 -6.78 4.97 3.30
N VAL A 47 -5.79 4.89 4.21
CA VAL A 47 -6.00 5.06 5.66
C VAL A 47 -6.53 6.44 5.99
N ALA A 48 -5.93 7.50 5.45
CA ALA A 48 -6.42 8.85 5.65
C ALA A 48 -7.86 9.02 5.15
N GLY A 49 -8.18 8.50 3.96
CA GLY A 49 -9.52 8.52 3.40
C GLY A 49 -10.54 7.84 4.30
N TYR A 50 -10.23 6.66 4.85
CA TYR A 50 -11.11 5.96 5.78
C TYR A 50 -11.40 6.80 7.04
N PHE A 51 -10.36 7.38 7.66
CA PHE A 51 -10.53 8.26 8.81
C PHE A 51 -11.42 9.47 8.52
N PHE A 52 -11.21 10.17 7.40
CA PHE A 52 -11.99 11.37 7.07
C PHE A 52 -13.41 11.07 6.57
N TYR A 53 -13.70 9.84 6.13
CA TYR A 53 -15.02 9.45 5.63
C TYR A 53 -15.92 8.83 6.71
N ASP A 54 -15.36 8.24 7.77
CA ASP A 54 -16.12 7.66 8.91
C ASP A 54 -16.64 8.75 9.89
N GLU A 55 -16.19 10.00 9.74
CA GLU A 55 -16.54 11.14 10.62
C GLU A 55 -17.76 11.98 10.15
N TRP A 56 -18.49 11.56 9.11
CA TRP A 56 -19.68 12.27 8.57
C TRP A 56 -20.94 11.40 8.49
#